data_AF-A0A968GN91-F1
#
_entry.id   AF-A0A968GN91-F1
#
_cell.length_a   1.000
_cell.length_b   1.000
_cell.length_c   1.000
_cell.angle_alpha   90.00
_cell.angle_beta   90.00
_cell.angle_gamma   90.00
#
_symmetry.space_group_name_H-M   'P 1'
#
loop_
_entity.id
_entity.type
_entity.pdbx_description
1 polymer ?
#
loop_
_entity_poly.entity_id
_entity_poly.type
_entity_poly.pdbx_seq_one_letter_code
_entity_poly.pdbx_strand_id
1 'polypeptide(L)'
;MCACRHPDSRADSAVADGRFQPLVAAVTAARLVDTLKGEGPFTVFAPTDDAFAKLPAGTIDELIKPENKQQLTDILLYHVVSGKVMASDVVGLSSAPTVLGKDVAIKVENGNVFINDAQVIITDIETSNGVIHVIDSVLLPPAEEAAAPGTIVDIAAGDGRFSTLVAAVSAAGLVEALSGEGPFTVFAPTNDAFAALPAGTLDSLLLPENKQQLTDILLYHVVSGKVMASDVVGLSSAPTVLGKDISIKVEDGKVFLNDSIQVIITVIEASNCVIHVIDAVLLPPQ
;
A
#
# COMPACT_ATOMS: atom_id res chain seq x y z
N MET A 1 55.88 -8.00 -15.79
CA MET A 1 55.42 -9.06 -14.86
C MET A 1 54.08 -8.60 -14.30
N CYS A 2 53.02 -9.31 -14.68
CA CYS A 2 51.66 -9.14 -14.15
C CYS A 2 51.58 -9.58 -12.69
N ALA A 3 50.74 -8.90 -11.89
CA ALA A 3 50.00 -9.50 -10.79
C ALA A 3 48.86 -8.56 -10.34
N CYS A 4 47.70 -8.75 -10.97
CA CYS A 4 46.35 -8.79 -10.38
C CYS A 4 45.98 -7.71 -9.33
N ARG A 5 45.47 -6.56 -9.80
CA ARG A 5 44.47 -5.81 -9.02
C ARG A 5 43.19 -6.66 -8.97
N HIS A 6 42.71 -6.91 -7.76
CA HIS A 6 41.44 -7.58 -7.49
C HIS A 6 40.29 -6.89 -8.25
N PRO A 7 39.30 -7.65 -8.76
CA PRO A 7 38.09 -7.07 -9.32
C PRO A 7 37.26 -6.50 -8.16
N ASP A 8 37.31 -5.18 -8.00
CA ASP A 8 36.50 -4.46 -7.03
C ASP A 8 35.01 -4.82 -7.21
N SER A 9 34.36 -4.96 -6.07
CA SER A 9 32.96 -5.33 -5.93
C SER A 9 32.05 -4.50 -6.84
N ARG A 10 31.12 -5.20 -7.49
CA ARG A 10 30.10 -4.68 -8.43
C ARG A 10 29.12 -3.65 -7.84
N ALA A 11 29.28 -3.30 -6.57
CA ALA A 11 28.63 -2.15 -5.95
C ALA A 11 29.37 -0.83 -6.25
N ASP A 12 30.70 -0.87 -6.43
CA ASP A 12 31.52 0.32 -6.58
C ASP A 12 31.41 0.96 -7.97
N SER A 13 31.12 0.19 -9.02
CA SER A 13 30.94 0.76 -10.38
C SER A 13 29.66 1.59 -10.51
N ALA A 14 28.60 1.25 -9.76
CA ALA A 14 27.38 2.08 -9.68
C ALA A 14 27.55 3.26 -8.71
N VAL A 15 28.35 3.09 -7.64
CA VAL A 15 28.69 4.18 -6.71
C VAL A 15 29.60 5.23 -7.37
N ALA A 16 30.42 4.84 -8.35
CA ALA A 16 31.36 5.73 -9.03
C ALA A 16 30.72 6.82 -9.91
N ASP A 17 29.46 6.67 -10.33
CA ASP A 17 28.75 7.70 -11.11
C ASP A 17 28.09 8.78 -10.23
N GLY A 18 28.01 8.56 -8.90
CA GLY A 18 27.40 9.50 -7.97
C GLY A 18 25.88 9.70 -8.12
N ARG A 19 25.25 9.09 -9.14
CA ARG A 19 23.85 9.29 -9.58
C ARG A 19 22.82 8.29 -9.03
N PHE A 20 23.24 7.43 -8.10
CA PHE A 20 22.43 6.34 -7.53
C PHE A 20 22.48 6.29 -5.99
N GLN A 21 22.86 7.38 -5.34
CA GLN A 21 23.00 7.44 -3.87
C GLN A 21 21.69 7.05 -3.13
N PRO A 22 20.50 7.52 -3.54
CA PRO A 22 19.24 7.14 -2.90
C PRO A 22 18.92 5.65 -3.05
N LEU A 23 19.24 5.08 -4.22
CA LEU A 23 19.01 3.66 -4.49
C LEU A 23 19.92 2.78 -3.63
N VAL A 24 21.20 3.13 -3.49
CA VAL A 24 22.15 2.39 -2.62
C VAL A 24 21.72 2.47 -1.15
N ALA A 25 21.27 3.64 -0.70
CA ALA A 25 20.73 3.81 0.65
C ALA A 25 19.48 2.94 0.87
N ALA A 26 18.55 2.92 -0.09
CA ALA A 26 17.35 2.10 -0.07
C ALA A 26 17.67 0.59 -0.02
N VAL A 27 18.53 0.10 -0.90
CA VAL A 27 18.93 -1.32 -0.95
C VAL A 27 19.66 -1.75 0.32
N THR A 28 20.47 -0.85 0.90
CA THR A 28 21.14 -1.09 2.19
C THR A 28 20.13 -1.15 3.33
N ALA A 29 19.16 -0.23 3.37
CA ALA A 29 18.11 -0.17 4.38
C ALA A 29 17.16 -1.39 4.33
N ALA A 30 16.85 -1.85 3.11
CA ALA A 30 16.01 -3.02 2.86
C ALA A 30 16.75 -4.37 3.02
N ARG A 31 18.08 -4.36 3.24
CA ARG A 31 18.93 -5.57 3.31
C ARG A 31 18.81 -6.48 2.07
N LEU A 32 18.47 -5.92 0.93
CA LEU A 32 18.30 -6.65 -0.34
C LEU A 32 19.63 -6.86 -1.09
N VAL A 33 20.75 -6.35 -0.57
CA VAL A 33 22.09 -6.50 -1.16
C VAL A 33 22.43 -7.99 -1.38
N ASP A 34 22.05 -8.86 -0.45
CA ASP A 34 22.36 -10.29 -0.54
C ASP A 34 21.47 -11.01 -1.57
N THR A 35 20.22 -10.60 -1.70
CA THR A 35 19.28 -11.11 -2.71
C THR A 35 19.69 -10.72 -4.13
N LEU A 36 20.11 -9.46 -4.32
CA LEU A 36 20.60 -8.95 -5.61
C LEU A 36 21.99 -9.50 -6.00
N LYS A 37 22.71 -10.09 -5.04
CA LYS A 37 23.95 -10.84 -5.28
C LYS A 37 23.73 -12.32 -5.62
N GLY A 38 22.48 -12.80 -5.61
CA GLY A 38 22.13 -14.19 -5.89
C GLY A 38 22.57 -14.70 -7.28
N GLU A 39 22.60 -16.02 -7.44
CA GLU A 39 22.91 -16.68 -8.71
C GLU A 39 21.68 -16.68 -9.64
N GLY A 40 21.57 -15.67 -10.48
CA GLY A 40 20.58 -15.62 -11.55
C GLY A 40 20.82 -14.41 -12.44
N PRO A 41 20.41 -14.44 -13.71
CA PRO A 41 20.36 -13.22 -14.50
C PRO A 41 19.20 -12.36 -14.01
N PHE A 42 19.51 -11.17 -13.49
CA PHE A 42 18.50 -10.18 -13.09
C PHE A 42 18.55 -8.96 -14.00
N THR A 43 17.39 -8.47 -14.40
CA THR A 43 17.28 -7.16 -15.03
C THR A 43 16.87 -6.14 -13.98
N VAL A 44 17.71 -5.14 -13.71
CA VAL A 44 17.43 -4.10 -12.71
C VAL A 44 17.16 -2.77 -13.41
N PHE A 45 16.02 -2.18 -13.10
CA PHE A 45 15.67 -0.82 -13.52
C PHE A 45 16.17 0.17 -12.48
N ALA A 46 17.19 0.94 -12.79
CA ALA A 46 17.83 1.87 -11.87
C ALA A 46 17.37 3.31 -12.17
N PRO A 47 16.52 3.92 -11.32
CA PRO A 47 16.19 5.33 -11.46
C PRO A 47 17.38 6.22 -11.14
N THR A 48 17.51 7.33 -11.88
CA THR A 48 18.52 8.37 -11.62
C THR A 48 18.16 9.22 -10.40
N ASP A 49 19.12 9.94 -9.82
CA ASP A 49 18.83 10.93 -8.77
C ASP A 49 17.75 11.95 -9.18
N ASP A 50 17.72 12.35 -10.45
CA ASP A 50 16.69 13.26 -10.99
C ASP A 50 15.29 12.61 -10.96
N ALA A 51 15.20 11.29 -11.16
CA ALA A 51 13.97 10.53 -11.04
C ALA A 51 13.43 10.56 -9.60
N PHE A 52 14.33 10.45 -8.62
CA PHE A 52 13.98 10.59 -7.21
C PHE A 52 13.58 12.03 -6.86
N ALA A 53 14.23 13.03 -7.46
CA ALA A 53 13.89 14.44 -7.25
C ALA A 53 12.53 14.83 -7.84
N LYS A 54 12.03 14.10 -8.84
CA LYS A 54 10.66 14.26 -9.37
C LYS A 54 9.58 13.77 -8.40
N LEU A 55 9.93 12.92 -7.43
CA LEU A 55 8.96 12.49 -6.41
C LEU A 55 8.65 13.65 -5.44
N PRO A 56 7.42 13.73 -4.93
CA PRO A 56 7.06 14.74 -3.95
C PRO A 56 7.97 14.65 -2.71
N ALA A 57 8.43 15.81 -2.24
CA ALA A 57 9.29 15.92 -1.08
C ALA A 57 8.60 15.30 0.15
N GLY A 58 9.28 14.35 0.80
CA GLY A 58 8.75 13.58 1.93
C GLY A 58 8.49 12.10 1.61
N THR A 59 8.22 11.72 0.36
CA THR A 59 7.98 10.30 0.01
C THR A 59 9.22 9.45 0.23
N ILE A 60 10.41 9.93 -0.12
CA ILE A 60 11.66 9.18 0.10
C ILE A 60 11.98 9.07 1.59
N ASP A 61 11.81 10.16 2.33
CA ASP A 61 12.04 10.18 3.77
C ASP A 61 11.07 9.23 4.49
N GLU A 62 9.83 9.14 4.03
CA GLU A 62 8.87 8.14 4.48
C GLU A 62 9.31 6.72 4.11
N LEU A 63 9.74 6.48 2.87
CA LEU A 63 10.14 5.15 2.41
C LEU A 63 11.43 4.63 3.08
N ILE A 64 12.34 5.51 3.52
CA ILE A 64 13.57 5.13 4.24
C ILE A 64 13.29 4.82 5.73
N LYS A 65 12.11 5.17 6.26
CA LYS A 65 11.76 4.87 7.66
C LYS A 65 11.74 3.36 7.91
N PRO A 66 12.15 2.92 9.11
CA PRO A 66 12.09 1.52 9.50
C PRO A 66 10.67 0.95 9.47
N GLU A 67 9.66 1.80 9.68
CA GLU A 67 8.22 1.47 9.60
C GLU A 67 7.80 1.07 8.18
N ASN A 68 8.42 1.65 7.15
CA ASN A 68 8.08 1.43 5.74
C ASN A 68 9.06 0.48 5.04
N LYS A 69 9.88 -0.27 5.79
CA LYS A 69 10.84 -1.24 5.23
C LYS A 69 10.19 -2.25 4.29
N GLN A 70 8.97 -2.67 4.57
CA GLN A 70 8.23 -3.60 3.71
C GLN A 70 7.93 -2.95 2.36
N GLN A 71 7.36 -1.74 2.37
CA GLN A 71 7.09 -0.96 1.15
C GLN A 71 8.36 -0.67 0.35
N LEU A 72 9.46 -0.30 1.03
CA LEU A 72 10.76 -0.09 0.40
C LEU A 72 11.27 -1.36 -0.28
N THR A 73 11.14 -2.51 0.39
CA THR A 73 11.50 -3.82 -0.15
C THR A 73 10.67 -4.11 -1.39
N ASP A 74 9.36 -3.89 -1.33
CA ASP A 74 8.46 -4.15 -2.46
C ASP A 74 8.75 -3.24 -3.66
N ILE A 75 9.01 -1.95 -3.43
CA ILE A 75 9.43 -1.02 -4.49
C ILE A 75 10.74 -1.48 -5.13
N LEU A 76 11.72 -1.90 -4.33
CA LEU A 76 12.99 -2.38 -4.85
C LEU A 76 12.83 -3.69 -5.64
N LEU A 77 11.98 -4.60 -5.18
CA LEU A 77 11.64 -5.83 -5.92
C LEU A 77 10.85 -5.55 -7.20
N TYR A 78 10.07 -4.48 -7.24
CA TYR A 78 9.34 -4.05 -8.44
C TYR A 78 10.28 -3.49 -9.53
N HIS A 79 11.41 -2.91 -9.12
CA HIS A 79 12.46 -2.50 -10.07
C HIS A 79 13.31 -3.67 -10.58
N VAL A 80 13.09 -4.89 -10.07
CA VAL A 80 13.90 -6.05 -10.41
C VAL A 80 13.02 -7.04 -11.16
N VAL A 81 13.46 -7.45 -12.34
CA VAL A 81 12.85 -8.50 -13.13
C VAL A 81 13.74 -9.73 -13.08
N SER A 82 13.13 -10.87 -12.76
CA SER A 82 13.81 -12.17 -12.85
C SER A 82 13.94 -12.56 -14.32
N GLY A 83 15.17 -12.70 -14.81
CA GLY A 83 15.46 -13.04 -16.19
C GLY A 83 16.35 -12.00 -16.87
N LYS A 84 17.03 -12.43 -17.95
CA LYS A 84 17.80 -11.52 -18.80
C LYS A 84 16.85 -10.93 -19.84
N VAL A 85 16.42 -9.68 -19.62
CA VAL A 85 15.62 -8.93 -20.60
C VAL A 85 16.50 -7.85 -21.23
N MET A 86 16.94 -8.09 -22.47
CA MET A 86 17.68 -7.12 -23.27
C MET A 86 16.73 -6.17 -24.00
N ALA A 87 17.17 -4.97 -24.35
CA ALA A 87 16.32 -4.00 -25.06
C ALA A 87 15.70 -4.57 -26.34
N SER A 88 16.41 -5.45 -27.05
CA SER A 88 15.91 -6.15 -28.24
C SER A 88 14.70 -7.05 -27.96
N ASP A 89 14.66 -7.66 -26.78
CA ASP A 89 13.58 -8.54 -26.34
C ASP A 89 12.42 -7.72 -25.78
N VAL A 90 12.72 -6.58 -25.14
CA VAL A 90 11.72 -5.62 -24.64
C VAL A 90 10.82 -5.09 -25.77
N VAL A 91 11.33 -4.94 -27.00
CA VAL A 91 10.53 -4.46 -28.14
C VAL A 91 9.39 -5.41 -28.53
N GLY A 92 9.53 -6.70 -28.22
CA GLY A 92 8.51 -7.72 -28.48
C GLY A 92 7.59 -7.99 -27.29
N LEU A 93 7.84 -7.38 -26.14
CA LEU A 93 7.13 -7.64 -24.88
C LEU A 93 6.23 -6.45 -24.52
N SER A 94 4.96 -6.74 -24.22
CA SER A 94 4.01 -5.76 -23.70
C SER A 94 4.07 -5.61 -22.18
N SER A 95 4.59 -6.63 -21.48
CA SER A 95 4.75 -6.65 -20.03
C SER A 95 5.88 -7.60 -19.62
N ALA A 96 6.45 -7.39 -18.44
CA ALA A 96 7.43 -8.31 -17.84
C ALA A 96 7.12 -8.57 -16.35
N PRO A 97 7.23 -9.82 -15.89
CA PRO A 97 7.01 -10.17 -14.49
C PRO A 97 8.19 -9.72 -13.63
N THR A 98 7.92 -8.92 -12.60
CA THR A 98 8.93 -8.50 -11.61
C THR A 98 9.11 -9.55 -10.53
N VAL A 99 10.19 -9.43 -9.75
CA VAL A 99 10.44 -10.31 -8.59
C VAL A 99 9.38 -10.09 -7.49
N LEU A 100 8.72 -8.93 -7.48
CA LEU A 100 7.56 -8.69 -6.61
C LEU A 100 6.36 -9.58 -6.98
N GLY A 101 6.32 -10.16 -8.18
CA GLY A 101 5.18 -10.91 -8.70
C GLY A 101 4.14 -10.05 -9.43
N LYS A 102 4.42 -8.75 -9.58
CA LYS A 102 3.61 -7.83 -10.40
C LYS A 102 4.23 -7.63 -11.77
N ASP A 103 3.39 -7.47 -12.78
CA ASP A 103 3.87 -7.15 -14.11
C ASP A 103 4.15 -5.65 -14.25
N VAL A 104 5.27 -5.30 -14.88
CA VAL A 104 5.51 -3.95 -15.38
C VAL A 104 4.99 -3.85 -16.82
N ALA A 105 4.29 -2.76 -17.13
CA ALA A 105 3.85 -2.50 -18.50
C ALA A 105 5.04 -1.97 -19.31
N ILE A 106 5.24 -2.49 -20.51
CA ILE A 106 6.31 -2.07 -21.41
C ILE A 106 5.65 -1.47 -22.65
N LYS A 107 6.02 -0.22 -22.95
CA LYS A 107 5.55 0.49 -24.15
C LYS A 107 6.76 0.93 -24.95
N VAL A 108 6.74 0.66 -26.26
CA VAL A 108 7.75 1.19 -27.17
C VAL A 108 7.09 2.20 -28.09
N GLU A 109 7.47 3.46 -27.94
CA GLU A 109 7.00 4.55 -28.79
C GLU A 109 8.18 5.27 -29.43
N ASN A 110 8.15 5.40 -30.76
CA ASN A 110 9.16 6.14 -31.54
C ASN A 110 10.61 5.69 -31.31
N GLY A 111 10.84 4.41 -31.00
CA GLY A 111 12.16 3.86 -30.71
C GLY A 111 12.65 4.08 -29.27
N ASN A 112 11.83 4.70 -28.40
CA ASN A 112 12.07 4.81 -26.98
C ASN A 112 11.27 3.76 -26.21
N VAL A 113 11.89 3.18 -25.20
CA VAL A 113 11.26 2.20 -24.30
C VAL A 113 10.74 2.94 -23.07
N PHE A 114 9.49 2.69 -22.72
CA PHE A 114 8.82 3.17 -21.52
C PHE A 114 8.38 1.98 -20.67
N ILE A 115 8.62 2.06 -19.37
CA ILE A 115 8.21 1.06 -18.39
C ILE A 115 7.23 1.74 -17.44
N ASN A 116 5.97 1.32 -17.49
CA ASN A 116 4.80 2.04 -17.00
C ASN A 116 4.78 3.46 -17.59
N ASP A 117 5.23 4.44 -16.83
CA ASP A 117 5.36 5.86 -17.21
C ASP A 117 6.82 6.36 -17.18
N ALA A 118 7.78 5.49 -16.83
CA ALA A 118 9.19 5.81 -16.75
C ALA A 118 9.88 5.57 -18.09
N GLN A 119 10.59 6.58 -18.61
CA GLN A 119 11.37 6.44 -19.83
C GLN A 119 12.72 5.79 -19.51
N VAL A 120 13.11 4.79 -20.30
CA VAL A 120 14.45 4.22 -20.23
C VAL A 120 15.42 5.14 -20.98
N ILE A 121 16.38 5.71 -20.25
CA ILE A 121 17.41 6.62 -20.77
C ILE A 121 18.59 5.82 -21.33
N ILE A 122 19.02 4.78 -20.60
CA ILE A 122 20.18 3.96 -20.96
C ILE A 122 19.77 2.49 -20.86
N THR A 123 19.91 1.74 -21.94
CA THR A 123 19.65 0.30 -21.96
C THR A 123 20.93 -0.52 -22.03
N ASP A 124 20.82 -1.81 -21.75
CA ASP A 124 21.83 -2.84 -22.04
C ASP A 124 23.17 -2.63 -21.32
N ILE A 125 23.13 -2.13 -20.08
CA ILE A 125 24.32 -2.08 -19.24
C ILE A 125 24.59 -3.50 -18.74
N GLU A 126 25.52 -4.20 -19.40
CA GLU A 126 25.90 -5.54 -18.99
C GLU A 126 26.60 -5.50 -17.63
N THR A 127 25.98 -6.18 -16.67
CA THR A 127 26.60 -6.49 -15.40
C THR A 127 26.88 -7.97 -15.34
N SER A 128 27.70 -8.34 -14.38
CA SER A 128 28.15 -9.71 -14.30
C SER A 128 27.09 -10.71 -13.82
N ASN A 129 25.97 -10.23 -13.25
CA ASN A 129 24.83 -11.04 -12.80
C ASN A 129 23.54 -10.62 -13.52
N GLY A 130 23.60 -9.92 -14.66
CA GLY A 130 22.41 -9.47 -15.36
C GLY A 130 22.57 -8.19 -16.15
N VAL A 131 21.48 -7.44 -16.33
CA VAL A 131 21.44 -6.21 -17.14
C VAL A 131 20.84 -5.08 -16.32
N ILE A 132 21.46 -3.90 -16.35
CA ILE A 132 20.89 -2.69 -15.77
C ILE A 132 20.31 -1.83 -16.89
N HIS A 133 19.11 -1.31 -16.67
CA HIS A 133 18.51 -0.27 -17.51
C HIS A 133 18.27 0.96 -16.65
N VAL A 134 18.77 2.11 -17.08
CA VAL A 134 18.61 3.38 -16.37
C VAL A 134 17.31 4.04 -16.80
N ILE A 135 16.49 4.40 -15.83
CA ILE A 135 15.19 5.05 -16.05
C ILE A 135 15.15 6.46 -15.47
N ASP A 136 14.30 7.30 -16.03
CA ASP A 136 14.17 8.71 -15.67
C ASP A 136 13.15 9.00 -14.55
N SER A 137 12.44 7.97 -14.09
CA SER A 137 11.35 8.06 -13.11
C SER A 137 11.36 6.81 -12.23
N VAL A 138 11.04 6.92 -10.94
CA VAL A 138 10.98 5.78 -10.02
C VAL A 138 9.74 4.94 -10.34
N LEU A 139 9.91 3.64 -10.54
CA LEU A 139 8.80 2.69 -10.68
C LEU A 139 8.15 2.50 -9.32
N LEU A 140 7.08 3.26 -9.08
CA LEU A 140 6.18 2.94 -8.00
C LEU A 140 5.31 1.78 -8.49
N PRO A 141 5.28 0.64 -7.79
CA PRO A 141 4.25 -0.34 -8.07
C PRO A 141 2.91 0.37 -7.97
N PRO A 142 1.97 0.14 -8.92
CA PRO A 142 0.62 0.64 -8.72
C PRO A 142 0.19 0.21 -7.33
N ALA A 143 -0.47 1.11 -6.60
CA ALA A 143 -0.92 0.91 -5.21
C ALA A 143 -1.97 -0.21 -5.08
N GLU A 144 -2.08 -1.09 -6.06
CA GLU A 144 -2.73 -2.38 -6.01
C GLU A 144 -1.67 -3.44 -5.75
N GLU A 145 -1.61 -3.94 -4.50
CA GLU A 145 -1.04 -5.25 -4.10
C GLU A 145 0.44 -5.32 -3.66
N ALA A 146 0.91 -4.44 -2.78
CA ALA A 146 1.88 -4.94 -1.81
C ALA A 146 1.11 -5.86 -0.85
N ALA A 147 1.19 -7.17 -1.10
CA ALA A 147 0.57 -8.27 -0.36
C ALA A 147 -0.97 -8.33 -0.39
N ALA A 148 -1.52 -8.98 -1.42
CA ALA A 148 -2.97 -9.22 -1.55
C ALA A 148 -3.78 -7.91 -1.56
N PRO A 149 -5.05 -7.95 -1.92
CA PRO A 149 -5.96 -6.93 -1.45
C PRO A 149 -5.93 -6.93 0.08
N GLY A 150 -5.21 -5.97 0.66
CA GLY A 150 -5.16 -5.79 2.10
C GLY A 150 -6.59 -5.75 2.64
N THR A 151 -6.85 -6.61 3.60
CA THR A 151 -8.11 -6.63 4.34
C THR A 151 -8.28 -5.27 5.00
N ILE A 152 -9.47 -4.95 5.53
CA ILE A 152 -9.67 -3.69 6.27
C ILE A 152 -8.59 -3.45 7.34
N VAL A 153 -8.05 -4.53 7.90
CA VAL A 153 -7.02 -4.50 8.94
C VAL A 153 -5.69 -4.01 8.38
N ASP A 154 -5.36 -4.33 7.12
CA ASP A 154 -4.13 -3.91 6.47
C ASP A 154 -4.18 -2.43 6.06
N ILE A 155 -5.33 -1.97 5.55
CA ILE A 155 -5.56 -0.54 5.25
C ILE A 155 -5.52 0.28 6.55
N ALA A 156 -6.19 -0.21 7.59
CA ALA A 156 -6.21 0.45 8.89
C ALA A 156 -4.87 0.35 9.64
N ALA A 157 -4.05 -0.66 9.37
CA ALA A 157 -2.70 -0.78 9.92
C ALA A 157 -1.69 0.11 9.17
N GLY A 158 -1.90 0.34 7.88
CA GLY A 158 -1.10 1.25 7.06
C GLY A 158 -1.36 2.74 7.34
N ASP A 159 -2.55 3.08 7.84
CA ASP A 159 -2.90 4.46 8.22
C ASP A 159 -2.97 4.61 9.76
N GLY A 160 -2.01 5.38 10.30
CA GLY A 160 -1.92 5.65 11.74
C GLY A 160 -3.20 6.23 12.36
N ARG A 161 -4.12 6.79 11.57
CA ARG A 161 -5.43 7.30 12.03
C ARG A 161 -6.41 6.22 12.46
N PHE A 162 -6.18 4.95 12.13
CA PHE A 162 -7.05 3.83 12.51
C PHE A 162 -6.38 2.83 13.47
N SER A 163 -5.24 3.21 14.05
CA SER A 163 -4.50 2.35 14.99
C SER A 163 -5.36 1.81 16.15
N THR A 164 -6.28 2.63 16.69
CA THR A 164 -7.21 2.21 17.75
C THR A 164 -8.23 1.18 17.25
N LEU A 165 -8.73 1.34 16.01
CA LEU A 165 -9.65 0.40 15.39
C LEU A 165 -8.98 -0.96 15.16
N VAL A 166 -7.74 -0.97 14.65
CA VAL A 166 -6.97 -2.21 14.43
C VAL A 166 -6.76 -2.96 15.74
N ALA A 167 -6.40 -2.25 16.81
CA ALA A 167 -6.26 -2.84 18.14
C ALA A 167 -7.58 -3.44 18.63
N ALA A 168 -8.70 -2.74 18.45
CA ALA A 168 -10.03 -3.22 18.82
C ALA A 168 -10.45 -4.46 18.03
N VAL A 169 -10.29 -4.46 16.70
CA VAL A 169 -10.62 -5.60 15.81
C VAL A 169 -9.77 -6.81 16.16
N SER A 170 -8.48 -6.60 16.45
CA SER A 170 -7.56 -7.66 16.88
C SER A 170 -7.96 -8.22 18.24
N ALA A 171 -8.33 -7.38 19.20
CA ALA A 171 -8.80 -7.80 20.53
C ALA A 171 -10.13 -8.57 20.47
N ALA A 172 -11.04 -8.14 19.59
CA ALA A 172 -12.31 -8.81 19.32
C ALA A 172 -12.13 -10.14 18.57
N GLY A 173 -11.05 -10.29 17.80
CA GLY A 173 -10.82 -11.45 16.94
C GLY A 173 -11.68 -11.43 15.68
N LEU A 174 -12.09 -10.25 15.22
CA LEU A 174 -12.93 -10.06 14.03
C LEU A 174 -12.11 -9.90 12.74
N VAL A 175 -10.78 -10.01 12.82
CA VAL A 175 -9.86 -9.92 11.67
C VAL A 175 -10.32 -10.84 10.54
N GLU A 176 -10.54 -12.13 10.84
CA GLU A 176 -10.95 -13.12 9.84
C GLU A 176 -12.35 -12.83 9.27
N ALA A 177 -13.29 -12.37 10.10
CA ALA A 177 -14.65 -12.04 9.69
C ALA A 177 -14.69 -10.84 8.72
N LEU A 178 -13.86 -9.82 8.98
CA LEU A 178 -13.73 -8.63 8.13
C LEU A 178 -12.80 -8.86 6.92
N SER A 179 -12.02 -9.94 6.95
CA SER A 179 -11.22 -10.44 5.84
C SER A 179 -12.00 -11.39 4.93
N GLY A 180 -13.25 -11.69 5.26
CA GLY A 180 -14.10 -12.60 4.49
C GLY A 180 -14.37 -12.08 3.08
N GLU A 181 -14.71 -13.01 2.18
CA GLU A 181 -15.21 -12.67 0.84
C GLU A 181 -16.58 -12.02 0.97
N GLY A 182 -16.68 -10.75 0.58
CA GLY A 182 -17.96 -10.10 0.41
C GLY A 182 -17.84 -8.84 -0.41
N PRO A 183 -18.97 -8.21 -0.71
CA PRO A 183 -19.09 -6.78 -0.65
C PRO A 183 -19.53 -6.38 0.77
N PHE A 184 -18.60 -5.84 1.57
CA PHE A 184 -18.93 -5.20 2.85
C PHE A 184 -18.76 -3.68 2.76
N THR A 185 -19.44 -2.96 3.64
CA THR A 185 -19.19 -1.54 3.85
C THR A 185 -18.86 -1.33 5.31
N VAL A 186 -17.70 -0.75 5.62
CA VAL A 186 -17.29 -0.51 7.00
C VAL A 186 -17.18 0.98 7.26
N PHE A 187 -17.82 1.42 8.33
CA PHE A 187 -17.68 2.76 8.86
C PHE A 187 -16.51 2.77 9.84
N ALA A 188 -15.37 3.32 9.44
CA ALA A 188 -14.15 3.31 10.23
C ALA A 188 -14.01 4.64 11.02
N PRO A 189 -14.18 4.63 12.36
CA PRO A 189 -13.91 5.80 13.19
C PRO A 189 -12.41 6.09 13.25
N THR A 190 -12.06 7.37 13.18
CA THR A 190 -10.67 7.83 13.38
C THR A 190 -10.26 7.78 14.84
N ASN A 191 -8.95 7.84 15.14
CA ASN A 191 -8.47 7.99 16.51
C ASN A 191 -9.10 9.22 17.22
N ASP A 192 -9.42 10.29 16.50
CA ASP A 192 -10.10 11.47 17.04
C ASP A 192 -11.56 11.15 17.42
N ALA A 193 -12.24 10.33 16.62
CA ALA A 193 -13.59 9.83 16.94
C ALA A 193 -13.59 8.98 18.22
N PHE A 194 -12.55 8.17 18.39
CA PHE A 194 -12.32 7.43 19.63
C PHE A 194 -12.02 8.36 20.80
N ALA A 195 -11.19 9.38 20.61
CA ALA A 195 -10.88 10.37 21.64
C ALA A 195 -12.08 11.25 22.03
N ALA A 196 -13.05 11.42 21.13
CA ALA A 196 -14.31 12.13 21.39
C ALA A 196 -15.26 11.35 22.31
N LEU A 197 -15.05 10.05 22.53
CA LEU A 197 -15.82 9.28 23.49
C LEU A 197 -15.52 9.72 24.94
N PRO A 198 -16.49 9.62 25.87
CA PRO A 198 -16.26 9.90 27.27
C PRO A 198 -15.08 9.08 27.82
N ALA A 199 -14.17 9.73 28.53
CA ALA A 199 -12.99 9.08 29.11
C ALA A 199 -13.40 7.87 29.96
N GLY A 200 -12.75 6.72 29.72
CA GLY A 200 -13.07 5.44 30.36
C GLY A 200 -14.04 4.55 29.59
N THR A 201 -14.76 5.06 28.58
CA THR A 201 -15.62 4.23 27.72
C THR A 201 -14.77 3.24 26.91
N LEU A 202 -13.71 3.73 26.28
CA LEU A 202 -12.82 2.87 25.48
C LEU A 202 -12.05 1.87 26.33
N ASP A 203 -11.50 2.31 27.45
CA ASP A 203 -10.79 1.42 28.36
C ASP A 203 -11.73 0.31 28.83
N SER A 204 -12.98 0.63 29.15
CA SER A 204 -14.00 -0.36 29.50
C SER A 204 -14.30 -1.31 28.35
N LEU A 205 -14.43 -0.81 27.10
CA LEU A 205 -14.69 -1.64 25.92
C LEU A 205 -13.51 -2.54 25.54
N LEU A 206 -12.28 -2.13 25.82
CA LEU A 206 -11.07 -2.91 25.60
C LEU A 206 -10.83 -3.96 26.70
N LEU A 207 -11.59 -3.95 27.79
CA LEU A 207 -11.50 -4.99 28.80
C LEU A 207 -11.96 -6.33 28.22
N PRO A 208 -11.28 -7.44 28.57
CA PRO A 208 -11.67 -8.78 28.11
C PRO A 208 -13.07 -9.18 28.58
N GLU A 209 -13.56 -8.62 29.68
CA GLU A 209 -14.93 -8.80 30.19
C GLU A 209 -16.00 -8.22 29.24
N ASN A 210 -15.66 -7.17 28.49
CA ASN A 210 -16.55 -6.50 27.53
C ASN A 210 -16.24 -6.87 26.08
N LYS A 211 -15.47 -7.93 25.84
CA LYS A 211 -15.14 -8.41 24.49
C LYS A 211 -16.38 -8.63 23.63
N GLN A 212 -17.47 -9.14 24.23
CA GLN A 212 -18.73 -9.31 23.51
C GLN A 212 -19.32 -7.96 23.04
N GLN A 213 -19.29 -6.94 23.90
CA GLN A 213 -19.74 -5.59 23.54
C GLN A 213 -18.87 -4.97 22.46
N LEU A 214 -17.55 -5.16 22.54
CA LEU A 214 -16.61 -4.70 21.51
C LEU A 214 -16.91 -5.35 20.16
N THR A 215 -17.13 -6.67 20.14
CA THR A 215 -17.55 -7.41 18.95
C THR A 215 -18.86 -6.85 18.39
N ASP A 216 -19.87 -6.64 19.24
CA ASP A 216 -21.17 -6.11 18.80
C ASP A 216 -21.04 -4.70 18.23
N ILE A 217 -20.23 -3.84 18.85
CA ILE A 217 -19.92 -2.48 18.36
C ILE A 217 -19.23 -2.55 16.99
N LEU A 218 -18.22 -3.41 16.84
CA LEU A 218 -17.51 -3.55 15.56
C LEU A 218 -18.44 -4.10 14.47
N LEU A 219 -19.29 -5.07 14.78
CA LEU A 219 -20.31 -5.58 13.84
C LEU A 219 -21.36 -4.52 13.49
N TYR A 220 -21.64 -3.57 14.40
CA TYR A 220 -22.54 -2.45 14.12
C TYR A 220 -21.93 -1.41 13.18
N HIS A 221 -20.60 -1.31 13.11
CA HIS A 221 -19.90 -0.49 12.12
C HIS A 221 -19.82 -1.15 10.73
N VAL A 222 -20.23 -2.41 10.61
CA VAL A 222 -20.12 -3.18 9.37
C VAL A 222 -21.52 -3.38 8.80
N VAL A 223 -21.70 -2.96 7.57
CA VAL A 223 -22.90 -3.18 6.77
C VAL A 223 -22.61 -4.27 5.75
N SER A 224 -23.49 -5.25 5.68
CA SER A 224 -23.50 -6.25 4.62
C SER A 224 -24.05 -5.62 3.33
N GLY A 225 -23.21 -5.54 2.30
CA GLY A 225 -23.53 -4.91 1.01
C GLY A 225 -22.51 -3.84 0.60
N LYS A 226 -22.36 -3.62 -0.71
CA LYS A 226 -21.56 -2.51 -1.25
C LYS A 226 -22.42 -1.26 -1.25
N VAL A 227 -22.13 -0.31 -0.37
CA VAL A 227 -22.80 0.98 -0.33
C VAL A 227 -21.81 2.04 -0.79
N MET A 228 -21.83 2.34 -2.09
CA MET A 228 -21.04 3.44 -2.65
C MET A 228 -21.63 4.79 -2.25
N ALA A 229 -20.82 5.85 -2.23
CA ALA A 229 -21.30 7.21 -1.94
C ALA A 229 -22.50 7.64 -2.80
N SER A 230 -22.57 7.19 -4.06
CA SER A 230 -23.71 7.42 -4.96
C SER A 230 -25.00 6.71 -4.52
N ASP A 231 -24.87 5.54 -3.90
CA ASP A 231 -25.98 4.75 -3.41
C ASP A 231 -26.43 5.23 -2.02
N VAL A 232 -25.51 5.75 -1.21
CA VAL A 232 -25.81 6.38 0.09
C VAL A 232 -26.85 7.49 -0.05
N VAL A 233 -26.81 8.26 -1.15
CA VAL A 233 -27.77 9.36 -1.41
C VAL A 233 -29.20 8.86 -1.62
N GLY A 234 -29.37 7.60 -2.03
CA GLY A 234 -30.67 6.96 -2.21
C GLY A 234 -31.14 6.11 -1.03
N LEU A 235 -30.29 5.90 -0.02
CA LEU A 235 -30.55 5.02 1.13
C LEU A 235 -30.90 5.84 2.37
N SER A 236 -32.03 5.52 2.99
CA SER A 236 -32.46 6.10 4.28
C SER A 236 -32.00 5.29 5.49
N SER A 237 -31.70 4.01 5.28
CA SER A 237 -31.13 3.12 6.30
C SER A 237 -30.30 2.00 5.66
N ALA A 238 -29.36 1.45 6.42
CA ALA A 238 -28.60 0.26 6.03
C ALA A 238 -28.61 -0.79 7.14
N PRO A 239 -28.84 -2.07 6.82
CA PRO A 239 -28.77 -3.16 7.79
C PRO A 239 -27.32 -3.50 8.11
N THR A 240 -26.96 -3.42 9.40
CA THR A 240 -25.62 -3.83 9.86
C THR A 240 -25.54 -5.35 10.04
N VAL A 241 -24.32 -5.88 10.10
CA VAL A 241 -24.09 -7.31 10.37
C VAL A 241 -24.57 -7.71 11.77
N LEU A 242 -24.65 -6.76 12.71
CA LEU A 242 -25.29 -6.96 14.01
C LEU A 242 -26.81 -7.21 13.91
N GLY A 243 -27.44 -6.87 12.77
CA GLY A 243 -28.88 -6.95 12.56
C GLY A 243 -29.65 -5.73 13.08
N LYS A 244 -28.95 -4.65 13.45
CA LYS A 244 -29.55 -3.36 13.78
C LYS A 244 -29.36 -2.40 12.61
N ASP A 245 -30.40 -1.65 12.25
CA ASP A 245 -30.29 -0.69 11.15
C ASP A 245 -29.61 0.59 11.61
N ILE A 246 -28.75 1.15 10.75
CA ILE A 246 -28.23 2.51 10.89
C ILE A 246 -29.07 3.46 10.07
N SER A 247 -29.46 4.60 10.64
CA SER A 247 -30.17 5.64 9.89
C SER A 247 -29.16 6.50 9.14
N ILE A 248 -29.35 6.64 7.83
CA ILE A 248 -28.50 7.42 6.94
C ILE A 248 -29.32 8.62 6.47
N LYS A 249 -28.80 9.83 6.67
CA LYS A 249 -29.35 11.07 6.13
C LYS A 249 -28.30 11.77 5.30
N VAL A 250 -28.69 12.26 4.14
CA VAL A 250 -27.82 13.10 3.32
C VAL A 250 -28.37 14.52 3.34
N GLU A 251 -27.57 15.45 3.86
CA GLU A 251 -27.92 16.86 3.96
C GLU A 251 -26.76 17.69 3.38
N ASP A 252 -27.06 18.58 2.44
CA ASP A 252 -26.07 19.43 1.74
C ASP A 252 -24.88 18.67 1.12
N GLY A 253 -25.12 17.44 0.63
CA GLY A 253 -24.07 16.59 0.04
C GLY A 253 -23.14 15.94 1.05
N LYS A 254 -23.46 16.03 2.35
CA LYS A 254 -22.77 15.33 3.44
C LYS A 254 -23.63 14.19 3.96
N VAL A 255 -22.99 13.07 4.29
CA VAL A 255 -23.65 11.89 4.84
C VAL A 255 -23.57 11.93 6.36
N PHE A 256 -24.73 11.82 7.00
CA PHE A 256 -24.90 11.71 8.45
C PHE A 256 -25.47 10.34 8.82
N LEU A 257 -24.90 9.73 9.85
CA LEU A 257 -25.32 8.47 10.43
C LEU A 257 -25.92 8.74 11.82
N ASN A 258 -27.07 8.12 12.13
CA ASN A 258 -27.78 8.29 13.40
C ASN A 258 -27.96 9.76 13.83
N ASP A 259 -28.20 10.65 12.85
CA ASP A 259 -28.40 12.10 13.00
C ASP A 259 -27.24 12.92 13.58
N SER A 260 -26.21 12.28 14.13
CA SER A 260 -25.17 12.94 14.92
C SER A 260 -23.74 12.69 14.40
N ILE A 261 -23.54 11.65 13.58
CA ILE A 261 -22.21 11.18 13.17
C ILE A 261 -22.01 11.58 11.71
N GLN A 262 -20.96 12.33 11.40
CA GLN A 262 -20.68 12.75 10.03
C GLN A 262 -19.64 11.83 9.38
N VAL A 263 -19.90 11.43 8.13
CA VAL A 263 -18.86 10.83 7.29
C VAL A 263 -17.93 11.95 6.82
N ILE A 264 -16.68 11.92 7.26
CA ILE A 264 -15.63 12.89 6.88
C ILE A 264 -15.10 12.55 5.49
N ILE A 265 -14.84 11.25 5.24
CA ILE A 265 -14.29 10.77 3.97
C ILE A 265 -15.18 9.63 3.49
N THR A 266 -15.89 9.89 2.40
CA THR A 266 -16.68 8.89 1.70
C THR A 266 -15.80 8.18 0.68
N VAL A 267 -15.70 6.85 0.78
CA VAL A 267 -15.06 5.94 -0.18
C VAL A 267 -13.52 5.93 -0.12
N ILE A 268 -13.00 5.00 0.67
CA ILE A 268 -11.73 4.34 0.39
C ILE A 268 -12.11 2.96 -0.16
N GLU A 269 -11.80 2.72 -1.43
CA GLU A 269 -12.04 1.41 -2.05
C GLU A 269 -11.00 0.41 -1.54
N ALA A 270 -11.48 -0.58 -0.78
CA ALA A 270 -10.73 -1.79 -0.47
C ALA A 270 -11.26 -2.91 -1.37
N SER A 271 -10.47 -3.95 -1.59
CA SER A 271 -10.84 -4.92 -2.62
C SER A 271 -11.95 -5.90 -2.20
N ASN A 272 -12.24 -5.98 -0.90
CA ASN A 272 -13.39 -6.71 -0.35
C ASN A 272 -14.44 -5.81 0.31
N CYS A 273 -14.20 -4.50 0.42
CA CYS A 273 -15.13 -3.60 1.10
C CYS A 273 -15.01 -2.12 0.69
N VAL A 274 -16.02 -1.33 1.04
CA VAL A 274 -15.97 0.12 0.97
C VAL A 274 -15.79 0.66 2.38
N ILE A 275 -14.76 1.48 2.61
CA ILE A 275 -14.54 2.11 3.91
C ILE A 275 -15.06 3.56 3.85
N HIS A 276 -15.86 3.93 4.83
CA HIS A 276 -16.30 5.30 5.07
C HIS A 276 -15.75 5.79 6.40
N VAL A 277 -15.00 6.88 6.37
CA VAL A 277 -14.37 7.43 7.58
C VAL A 277 -15.35 8.30 8.31
N ILE A 278 -15.58 8.00 9.58
CA ILE A 278 -16.52 8.73 10.45
C ILE A 278 -15.79 9.49 11.56
N ASP A 279 -16.39 10.59 11.99
CA ASP A 279 -15.89 11.46 13.08
C ASP A 279 -16.31 11.01 14.48
N ALA A 280 -17.17 10.00 14.60
CA ALA A 280 -17.67 9.50 15.87
C ALA A 280 -17.93 7.99 15.82
N VAL A 281 -17.83 7.31 16.96
CA VAL A 281 -18.04 5.85 17.06
C VAL A 281 -19.53 5.51 17.12
N LEU A 282 -19.98 4.58 16.27
CA LEU A 282 -21.34 4.04 16.28
C LEU A 282 -21.52 3.10 17.48
N LEU A 283 -22.27 3.54 18.48
CA LEU A 283 -22.67 2.71 19.61
C LEU A 283 -24.05 2.09 19.34
N PRO A 284 -24.19 0.75 19.39
CA PRO A 284 -25.48 0.12 19.22
C PRO A 284 -26.40 0.52 20.41
N PRO A 285 -27.70 0.78 20.17
CA PRO A 285 -28.63 1.12 21.24
C PRO A 285 -28.75 -0.06 22.22
N GLN A 286 -28.62 0.19 23.52
CA GLN A 286 -28.75 -0.83 24.58
C GLN A 286 -30.18 -1.34 24.74
#